data_AF-A0A1B3MNR3-F1
#
_entry.id   AF-A0A1B3MNR3-F1
#
_cell.length_a   1.000
_cell.length_b   1.000
_cell.length_c   1.000
_cell.angle_alpha   90.00
_cell.angle_beta   90.00
_cell.angle_gamma   90.00
#
_symmetry.space_group_name_H-M   'P 1'
#
loop_
_entity.id
_entity.type
_entity.pdbx_description
1 polymer ?
#
loop_
_entity_poly.entity_id
_entity_poly.type
_entity_poly.pdbx_seq_one_letter_code
_entity_poly.pdbx_strand_id
1 'polypeptide(L)'
;MTIRPILYGMTLLFSIGVAQAEDRGVIYAGGGAGDGAGGYAGGLVALPGASLGHGVAVRAGVNGGTYRYRASERIEATYLGAEIALVYQFSGDWGWANVSAGPRVTDTDLDPDDPGNKLRGTRLDAGLQSDGSLGNHWRLGWFGSWGVRNESYIAQLRLTRLLDEGSQTRVGLEGILQGDPTYKRGSLGGHVSTALGSNWQGQVSIGASEQAGRKAKPYASLGISRVF
;
A
#
# COMPACT_ATOMS: atom_id res chain seq x y z
N MET A 1 30.29 -54.17 52.95
CA MET A 1 29.11 -54.38 52.09
C MET A 1 28.46 -53.02 51.92
N THR A 2 28.48 -52.51 50.71
CA THR A 2 28.44 -51.08 50.34
C THR A 2 27.17 -50.83 49.55
N ILE A 3 26.30 -49.89 49.92
CA ILE A 3 25.34 -49.28 48.97
C ILE A 3 25.13 -47.80 49.35
N ARG A 4 25.56 -46.90 48.45
CA ARG A 4 25.22 -45.48 48.38
C ARG A 4 23.93 -45.33 47.55
N PRO A 5 23.01 -44.40 47.87
CA PRO A 5 22.05 -43.92 46.90
C PRO A 5 22.59 -42.66 46.17
N ILE A 6 22.43 -42.70 44.85
CA ILE A 6 22.89 -41.74 43.86
C ILE A 6 21.87 -40.59 43.77
N LEU A 7 22.37 -39.36 43.88
CA LEU A 7 21.65 -38.12 43.57
C LEU A 7 21.48 -38.03 42.04
N TYR A 8 20.25 -38.00 41.53
CA TYR A 8 19.97 -37.60 40.15
C TYR A 8 19.55 -36.13 40.13
N GLY A 9 20.50 -35.25 39.82
CA GLY A 9 20.23 -33.86 39.47
C GLY A 9 19.75 -33.78 38.04
N MET A 10 18.50 -33.36 37.84
CA MET A 10 17.91 -33.12 36.52
C MET A 10 18.14 -31.64 36.14
N THR A 11 19.22 -31.37 35.40
CA THR A 11 19.53 -30.03 34.90
C THR A 11 18.69 -29.77 33.65
N LEU A 12 17.60 -29.00 33.79
CA LEU A 12 16.86 -28.44 32.66
C LEU A 12 17.69 -27.31 32.04
N LEU A 13 18.35 -27.60 30.93
CA LEU A 13 18.96 -26.60 30.06
C LEU A 13 17.82 -25.85 29.34
N PHE A 14 17.43 -24.69 29.87
CA PHE A 14 16.65 -23.72 29.12
C PHE A 14 17.57 -23.07 28.09
N SER A 15 17.51 -23.55 26.86
CA SER A 15 18.05 -22.85 25.69
C SER A 15 17.25 -21.55 25.55
N ILE A 16 17.81 -20.44 26.02
CA ILE A 16 17.31 -19.10 25.68
C ILE A 16 17.62 -18.92 24.20
N GLY A 17 16.71 -19.36 23.34
CA GLY A 17 16.74 -19.03 21.93
C GLY A 17 16.75 -17.51 21.83
N VAL A 18 17.79 -16.95 21.23
CA VAL A 18 17.83 -15.54 20.87
C VAL A 18 16.68 -15.35 19.89
N ALA A 19 15.54 -14.84 20.37
CA ALA A 19 14.44 -14.46 19.51
C ALA A 19 14.97 -13.34 18.62
N GLN A 20 15.39 -13.69 17.40
CA GLN A 20 15.58 -12.67 16.38
C GLN A 20 14.20 -12.06 16.17
N ALA A 21 14.10 -10.74 16.35
CA ALA A 21 12.92 -9.99 15.99
C ALA A 21 12.78 -10.10 14.47
N GLU A 22 12.06 -11.13 14.04
CA GLU A 22 11.69 -11.30 12.65
C GLU A 22 10.67 -10.21 12.33
N ASP A 23 10.94 -9.38 11.32
CA ASP A 23 10.02 -8.34 10.89
C ASP A 23 8.63 -8.98 10.64
N ARG A 24 7.63 -8.49 11.37
CA ARG A 24 6.28 -9.06 11.38
C ARG A 24 5.30 -8.22 10.61
N GLY A 25 5.61 -6.96 10.34
CA GLY A 25 4.66 -6.09 9.70
C GLY A 25 5.22 -4.83 9.09
N VAL A 26 4.33 -4.14 8.40
CA VAL A 26 4.58 -2.84 7.80
C VAL A 26 3.42 -1.94 8.16
N ILE A 27 3.71 -0.73 8.67
CA ILE A 27 2.74 0.36 8.69
C ILE A 27 3.09 1.35 7.59
N TYR A 28 2.08 1.96 6.99
CA TYR A 28 2.26 2.93 5.92
C TYR A 28 1.18 4.00 5.94
N ALA A 29 1.54 5.19 5.48
CA ALA A 29 0.62 6.28 5.27
C ALA A 29 1.12 7.17 4.12
N GLY A 30 0.21 7.89 3.49
CA GLY A 30 0.57 8.81 2.43
C GLY A 30 -0.63 9.58 1.90
N GLY A 31 -0.36 10.45 0.95
CA GLY A 31 -1.38 11.22 0.28
C GLY A 31 -0.82 12.07 -0.84
N GLY A 32 -1.70 12.68 -1.61
CA GLY A 32 -1.33 13.55 -2.70
C GLY A 32 -2.43 14.54 -3.06
N ALA A 33 -2.02 15.58 -3.76
CA ALA A 33 -2.90 16.66 -4.22
C ALA A 33 -2.59 17.02 -5.68
N GLY A 34 -3.63 17.44 -6.40
CA GLY A 34 -3.60 17.83 -7.82
C GLY A 34 -4.99 18.27 -8.28
N ASP A 35 -5.60 17.58 -9.25
CA ASP A 35 -7.01 17.81 -9.65
C ASP A 35 -8.03 17.18 -8.68
N GLY A 36 -7.72 17.22 -7.39
CA GLY A 36 -8.32 16.49 -6.28
C GLY A 36 -7.26 16.26 -5.21
N ALA A 37 -7.66 15.80 -4.03
CA ALA A 37 -6.72 15.45 -2.97
C ALA A 37 -7.11 14.10 -2.37
N GLY A 38 -6.17 13.38 -1.80
CA GLY A 38 -6.50 12.14 -1.10
C GLY A 38 -5.36 11.64 -0.26
N GLY A 39 -5.68 10.72 0.64
CA GLY A 39 -4.75 10.11 1.57
C GLY A 39 -5.15 8.70 1.92
N TYR A 40 -4.20 7.98 2.50
CA TYR A 40 -4.38 6.63 2.99
C TYR A 40 -3.48 6.37 4.19
N ALA A 41 -3.90 5.43 5.03
CA ALA A 41 -3.11 4.86 6.09
C ALA A 41 -3.50 3.39 6.27
N GLY A 42 -2.55 2.55 6.62
CA GLY A 42 -2.82 1.15 6.84
C GLY A 42 -1.62 0.39 7.36
N GLY A 43 -1.80 -0.92 7.45
CA GLY A 43 -0.73 -1.81 7.81
C GLY A 43 -0.98 -3.23 7.35
N LEU A 44 0.10 -3.99 7.34
CA LEU A 44 0.14 -5.42 7.04
C LEU A 44 0.84 -6.12 8.20
N VAL A 45 0.29 -7.25 8.64
CA VAL A 45 0.88 -8.09 9.71
C VAL A 45 0.83 -9.55 9.29
N ALA A 46 1.99 -10.23 9.35
CA ALA A 46 2.11 -11.66 9.11
C ALA A 46 1.33 -12.47 10.15
N LEU A 47 0.62 -13.51 9.69
CA LEU A 47 -0.12 -14.41 10.57
C LEU A 47 0.82 -15.36 11.31
N PRO A 48 0.37 -16.00 12.41
CA PRO A 48 1.17 -16.99 13.11
C PRO A 48 1.69 -18.09 12.18
N GLY A 49 3.00 -18.34 12.20
CA GLY A 49 3.67 -19.30 11.32
C GLY A 49 4.10 -18.75 9.96
N ALA A 50 3.84 -17.47 9.68
CA ALA A 50 4.34 -16.72 8.53
C ALA A 50 5.29 -15.60 8.99
N SER A 51 6.02 -15.01 8.04
CA SER A 51 6.86 -13.84 8.27
C SER A 51 6.75 -12.84 7.12
N LEU A 52 7.27 -11.63 7.32
CA LEU A 52 7.15 -10.61 6.29
C LEU A 52 7.82 -11.08 4.98
N GLY A 53 7.04 -11.06 3.89
CA GLY A 53 7.49 -11.56 2.59
C GLY A 53 7.34 -13.06 2.38
N HIS A 54 6.85 -13.82 3.37
CA HIS A 54 6.70 -15.28 3.28
C HIS A 54 5.42 -15.78 3.97
N GLY A 55 4.44 -16.20 3.17
CA GLY A 55 3.23 -16.85 3.67
C GLY A 55 2.03 -15.91 3.76
N VAL A 56 1.17 -16.12 4.75
CA VAL A 56 -0.11 -15.41 4.84
C VAL A 56 -0.03 -14.25 5.83
N ALA A 57 -0.64 -13.13 5.46
CA ALA A 57 -0.79 -11.94 6.30
C ALA A 57 -2.21 -11.38 6.24
N VAL A 58 -2.48 -10.42 7.13
CA VAL A 58 -3.67 -9.56 7.08
C VAL A 58 -3.23 -8.14 6.80
N ARG A 59 -3.92 -7.48 5.86
CA ARG A 59 -3.79 -6.05 5.59
C ARG A 59 -5.07 -5.34 5.97
N ALA A 60 -4.96 -4.20 6.62
CA ALA A 60 -6.09 -3.32 6.87
C ALA A 60 -5.68 -1.87 6.61
N GLY A 61 -6.63 -1.07 6.14
CA GLY A 61 -6.36 0.33 5.83
C GLY A 61 -7.62 1.16 5.68
N VAL A 62 -7.40 2.47 5.70
CA VAL A 62 -8.38 3.50 5.41
C VAL A 62 -7.84 4.43 4.35
N ASN A 63 -8.72 4.94 3.50
CA ASN A 63 -8.37 5.92 2.49
C ASN A 63 -9.49 6.93 2.31
N GLY A 64 -9.18 8.11 1.82
CA GLY A 64 -10.20 9.12 1.54
C GLY A 64 -9.67 10.19 0.62
N GLY A 65 -10.57 10.98 0.06
CA GLY A 65 -10.19 12.06 -0.83
C GLY A 65 -11.34 12.73 -1.52
N THR A 66 -10.99 13.63 -2.42
CA THR A 66 -11.89 14.40 -3.25
C THR A 66 -11.55 14.24 -4.72
N TYR A 67 -12.57 14.23 -5.56
CA TYR A 67 -12.43 14.28 -7.01
C TYR A 67 -13.56 15.10 -7.62
N ARG A 68 -13.36 15.50 -8.88
CA ARG A 68 -14.32 16.33 -9.60
C ARG A 68 -14.59 15.74 -10.97
N TYR A 69 -15.87 15.69 -11.32
CA TYR A 69 -16.32 15.25 -12.64
C TYR A 69 -17.46 16.14 -13.14
N ARG A 70 -17.88 15.90 -14.38
CA ARG A 70 -19.02 16.59 -14.99
C ARG A 70 -20.05 15.57 -15.42
N ALA A 71 -21.29 15.79 -15.01
CA ALA A 71 -22.48 15.12 -15.53
C ALA A 71 -23.36 16.18 -16.21
N SER A 72 -24.57 16.43 -15.72
CA SER A 72 -25.40 17.61 -16.07
C SER A 72 -24.74 18.92 -15.61
N GLU A 73 -24.00 18.86 -14.51
CA GLU A 73 -23.25 19.97 -13.93
C GLU A 73 -21.92 19.49 -13.35
N ARG A 74 -21.17 20.41 -12.75
CA ARG A 74 -19.91 20.08 -12.10
C ARG A 74 -20.21 19.51 -10.71
N ILE A 75 -19.75 18.29 -10.47
CA ILE A 75 -19.93 17.59 -9.19
C ILE A 75 -18.57 17.47 -8.50
N GLU A 76 -18.54 17.82 -7.23
CA GLU A 76 -17.46 17.54 -6.30
C GLU A 76 -17.83 16.32 -5.46
N ALA A 77 -16.99 15.30 -5.51
CA ALA A 77 -17.19 14.06 -4.78
C ALA A 77 -16.16 13.96 -3.67
N THR A 78 -16.61 13.63 -2.47
CA THR A 78 -15.77 13.30 -1.32
C THR A 78 -16.02 11.85 -0.94
N TYR A 79 -14.96 11.09 -0.72
CA TYR A 79 -15.10 9.70 -0.31
C TYR A 79 -14.22 9.35 0.90
N LEU A 80 -14.70 8.39 1.68
CA LEU A 80 -13.98 7.72 2.75
C LEU A 80 -14.19 6.21 2.60
N GLY A 81 -13.10 5.46 2.69
CA GLY A 81 -13.10 4.02 2.55
C GLY A 81 -12.28 3.33 3.62
N ALA A 82 -12.65 2.07 3.86
CA ALA A 82 -11.92 1.16 4.73
C ALA A 82 -11.90 -0.23 4.11
N GLU A 83 -10.82 -0.97 4.35
CA GLU A 83 -10.65 -2.32 3.83
C GLU A 83 -9.89 -3.20 4.80
N ILE A 84 -10.17 -4.51 4.72
CA ILE A 84 -9.41 -5.57 5.35
C ILE A 84 -9.28 -6.71 4.36
N ALA A 85 -8.08 -7.27 4.23
CA ALA A 85 -7.78 -8.29 3.23
C ALA A 85 -6.85 -9.36 3.78
N LEU A 86 -7.05 -10.59 3.29
CA LEU A 86 -6.06 -11.65 3.39
C LEU A 86 -5.01 -11.44 2.30
N VAL A 87 -3.75 -11.58 2.67
CA VAL A 87 -2.61 -11.35 1.79
C VAL A 87 -1.79 -12.62 1.70
N TYR A 88 -1.41 -12.99 0.49
CA TYR A 88 -0.36 -13.98 0.25
C TYR A 88 0.92 -13.25 -0.16
N GLN A 89 1.99 -13.50 0.59
CA GLN A 89 3.28 -12.84 0.48
C GLN A 89 4.34 -13.82 -0.03
N PHE A 90 5.16 -13.34 -0.96
CA PHE A 90 6.29 -14.11 -1.47
C PHE A 90 7.44 -13.17 -1.83
N SER A 91 8.66 -13.59 -1.47
CA SER A 91 9.88 -12.82 -1.67
C SER A 91 11.06 -13.73 -1.97
N GLY A 92 12.15 -13.14 -2.44
CA GLY A 92 13.41 -13.81 -2.75
C GLY A 92 14.42 -12.83 -3.32
N ASP A 93 15.50 -13.36 -3.91
CA ASP A 93 16.60 -12.53 -4.44
C ASP A 93 16.16 -11.54 -5.55
N TRP A 94 15.05 -11.86 -6.24
CA TRP A 94 14.48 -11.02 -7.28
C TRP A 94 13.71 -9.82 -6.72
N GLY A 95 13.25 -9.87 -5.47
CA GLY A 95 12.38 -8.87 -4.86
C GLY A 95 11.24 -9.49 -4.06
N TRP A 96 10.09 -8.82 -4.03
CA TRP A 96 8.93 -9.27 -3.27
C TRP A 96 7.64 -8.89 -3.97
N ALA A 97 6.58 -9.66 -3.72
CA ALA A 97 5.25 -9.33 -4.15
C ALA A 97 4.20 -9.87 -3.19
N ASN A 98 3.07 -9.19 -3.20
CA ASN A 98 1.88 -9.50 -2.44
C ASN A 98 0.69 -9.57 -3.41
N VAL A 99 -0.23 -10.49 -3.13
CA VAL A 99 -1.57 -10.51 -3.72
C VAL A 99 -2.56 -10.60 -2.57
N SER A 100 -3.64 -9.83 -2.63
CA SER A 100 -4.63 -9.79 -1.56
C SER A 100 -6.05 -9.68 -2.07
N ALA A 101 -6.97 -10.18 -1.26
CA ALA A 101 -8.40 -10.09 -1.50
C ALA A 101 -9.15 -9.90 -0.18
N GLY A 102 -10.19 -9.07 -0.21
CA GLY A 102 -11.01 -8.87 0.99
C GLY A 102 -12.16 -7.88 0.80
N PRO A 103 -13.02 -7.75 1.82
CA PRO A 103 -14.09 -6.77 1.81
C PRO A 103 -13.55 -5.35 1.94
N ARG A 104 -14.24 -4.42 1.28
CA ARG A 104 -14.06 -2.98 1.42
C ARG A 104 -15.40 -2.28 1.52
N VAL A 105 -15.42 -1.18 2.25
CA VAL A 105 -16.55 -0.25 2.34
C VAL A 105 -16.09 1.12 1.88
N THR A 106 -16.89 1.79 1.06
CA THR A 106 -16.66 3.19 0.66
C THR A 106 -17.94 3.97 0.84
N ASP A 107 -17.87 5.11 1.50
CA ASP A 107 -18.92 6.10 1.54
C ASP A 107 -18.54 7.29 0.65
N THR A 108 -19.44 7.68 -0.25
CA THR A 108 -19.20 8.80 -1.18
C THR A 108 -20.33 9.81 -1.08
N ASP A 109 -19.95 11.04 -0.75
CA ASP A 109 -20.80 12.23 -0.75
C ASP A 109 -20.57 13.04 -2.04
N LEU A 110 -21.64 13.56 -2.63
CA LEU A 110 -21.65 14.25 -3.92
C LEU A 110 -22.32 15.61 -3.78
N ASP A 111 -21.62 16.67 -4.19
CA ASP A 111 -22.12 18.04 -4.19
C ASP A 111 -21.99 18.68 -5.59
N PRO A 112 -23.11 19.01 -6.26
CA PRO A 112 -24.48 18.65 -5.88
C PRO A 112 -24.74 17.15 -6.02
N ASP A 113 -25.81 16.68 -5.38
CA ASP A 113 -26.19 15.26 -5.41
C ASP A 113 -26.41 14.78 -6.85
N ASP A 114 -25.80 13.65 -7.20
CA ASP A 114 -25.95 12.99 -8.50
C ASP A 114 -26.55 11.59 -8.31
N PRO A 115 -27.88 11.44 -8.42
CA PRO A 115 -28.56 10.17 -8.28
C PRO A 115 -28.12 9.11 -9.30
N GLY A 116 -27.53 9.53 -10.43
CA GLY A 116 -27.02 8.64 -11.47
C GLY A 116 -25.65 8.03 -11.15
N ASN A 117 -24.93 8.55 -10.16
CA ASN A 117 -23.62 8.04 -9.80
C ASN A 117 -23.72 6.71 -9.04
N LYS A 118 -23.14 5.65 -9.63
CA LYS A 118 -23.10 4.29 -9.05
C LYS A 118 -22.40 4.23 -7.68
N LEU A 119 -21.46 5.14 -7.42
CA LEU A 119 -20.68 5.20 -6.20
C LEU A 119 -21.33 6.01 -5.07
N ARG A 120 -22.46 6.68 -5.34
CA ARG A 120 -23.20 7.50 -4.37
C ARG A 120 -23.54 6.71 -3.09
N GLY A 121 -23.29 7.33 -1.93
CA GLY A 121 -23.55 6.81 -0.59
C GLY A 121 -22.62 5.67 -0.18
N THR A 122 -23.02 4.93 0.85
CA THR A 122 -22.24 3.80 1.38
C THR A 122 -22.38 2.55 0.52
N ARG A 123 -21.24 1.97 0.13
CA ARG A 123 -21.15 0.79 -0.74
C ARG A 123 -20.20 -0.25 -0.15
N LEU A 124 -20.68 -1.50 -0.12
CA LEU A 124 -19.86 -2.68 0.14
C LEU A 124 -19.41 -3.30 -1.18
N ASP A 125 -18.12 -3.65 -1.22
CA ASP A 125 -17.47 -4.25 -2.38
C ASP A 125 -16.42 -5.29 -1.94
N ALA A 126 -15.96 -6.12 -2.88
CA ALA A 126 -14.77 -6.92 -2.76
C ALA A 126 -13.62 -6.22 -3.48
N GLY A 127 -12.46 -6.14 -2.83
CA GLY A 127 -11.23 -5.60 -3.40
C GLY A 127 -10.23 -6.69 -3.72
N LEU A 128 -9.54 -6.55 -4.85
CA LEU A 128 -8.33 -7.29 -5.18
C LEU A 128 -7.17 -6.29 -5.23
N GLN A 129 -6.02 -6.65 -4.65
CA GLN A 129 -4.81 -5.83 -4.75
C GLN A 129 -3.57 -6.66 -5.03
N SER A 130 -2.59 -6.03 -5.67
CA SER A 130 -1.23 -6.55 -5.75
C SER A 130 -0.22 -5.41 -5.66
N ASP A 131 0.85 -5.65 -4.92
CA ASP A 131 1.97 -4.74 -4.76
C ASP A 131 3.27 -5.52 -4.72
N GLY A 132 4.36 -4.89 -5.12
CA GLY A 132 5.64 -5.55 -5.16
C GLY A 132 6.77 -4.67 -5.61
N SER A 133 7.96 -5.24 -5.53
CA SER A 133 9.14 -4.69 -6.16
C SER A 133 10.00 -5.80 -6.78
N LEU A 134 10.60 -5.48 -7.91
CA LEU A 134 11.47 -6.36 -8.68
C LEU A 134 12.79 -5.63 -8.95
N GLY A 135 13.90 -6.29 -8.66
CA GLY A 135 15.25 -5.78 -8.88
C GLY A 135 15.79 -4.92 -7.73
N ASN A 136 17.11 -4.72 -7.75
CA ASN A 136 17.82 -3.92 -6.76
C ASN A 136 18.33 -2.60 -7.33
N HIS A 137 19.40 -2.62 -8.13
CA HIS A 137 20.06 -1.38 -8.58
C HIS A 137 19.15 -0.55 -9.51
N TRP A 138 18.43 -1.25 -10.39
CA TRP A 138 17.19 -0.77 -10.99
C TRP A 138 16.04 -1.52 -10.35
N ARG A 139 15.04 -0.78 -9.86
CA ARG A 139 13.87 -1.35 -9.20
C ARG A 139 12.60 -0.92 -9.91
N LEU A 140 11.83 -1.91 -10.34
CA LEU A 140 10.44 -1.75 -10.73
C LEU A 140 9.58 -1.99 -9.49
N GLY A 141 8.86 -0.98 -9.03
CA GLY A 141 7.82 -1.10 -8.02
C GLY A 141 6.44 -1.01 -8.65
N TRP A 142 5.47 -1.74 -8.11
CA TRP A 142 4.07 -1.62 -8.52
C TRP A 142 3.11 -1.66 -7.35
N PHE A 143 1.95 -1.05 -7.57
CA PHE A 143 0.76 -1.19 -6.76
C PHE A 143 -0.46 -1.20 -7.67
N GLY A 144 -1.38 -2.12 -7.44
CA GLY A 144 -2.63 -2.25 -8.18
C GLY A 144 -3.76 -2.58 -7.21
N SER A 145 -4.90 -1.93 -7.35
CA SER A 145 -6.12 -2.23 -6.61
C SER A 145 -7.31 -2.15 -7.56
N TRP A 146 -8.27 -3.07 -7.41
CA TRP A 146 -9.50 -3.10 -8.16
C TRP A 146 -10.68 -3.48 -7.25
N GLY A 147 -11.73 -2.67 -7.26
CA GLY A 147 -13.03 -2.95 -6.64
C GLY A 147 -13.94 -3.64 -7.66
N VAL A 148 -14.42 -4.83 -7.34
CA VAL A 148 -15.12 -5.72 -8.30
C VAL A 148 -16.48 -5.14 -8.69
N ARG A 149 -17.29 -4.74 -7.72
CA ARG A 149 -18.65 -4.19 -7.93
C ARG A 149 -18.60 -2.72 -8.31
N ASN A 150 -17.72 -1.95 -7.68
CA ASN A 150 -17.61 -0.52 -7.92
C ASN A 150 -16.85 -0.21 -9.21
N GLU A 151 -16.10 -1.18 -9.75
CA GLU A 151 -15.23 -1.04 -10.92
C GLU A 151 -14.19 0.08 -10.76
N SER A 152 -13.93 0.49 -9.52
CA SER A 152 -12.92 1.48 -9.17
C SER A 152 -11.55 0.82 -9.21
N TYR A 153 -10.59 1.46 -9.86
CA TYR A 153 -9.24 0.91 -9.99
C TYR A 153 -8.17 1.98 -9.75
N ILE A 154 -7.01 1.52 -9.31
CA ILE A 154 -5.76 2.27 -9.34
C ILE A 154 -4.63 1.30 -9.70
N ALA A 155 -3.74 1.74 -10.57
CA ALA A 155 -2.52 1.06 -10.95
C ALA A 155 -1.39 2.08 -10.92
N GLN A 156 -0.28 1.72 -10.31
CA GLN A 156 0.88 2.56 -10.15
C GLN A 156 2.12 1.74 -10.47
N LEU A 157 3.02 2.34 -11.24
CA LEU A 157 4.32 1.79 -11.58
C LEU A 157 5.40 2.82 -11.24
N ARG A 158 6.51 2.33 -10.70
CA ARG A 158 7.69 3.13 -10.40
C ARG A 158 8.91 2.43 -10.98
N LEU A 159 9.67 3.14 -11.81
CA LEU A 159 10.98 2.67 -12.23
C LEU A 159 12.03 3.58 -11.63
N THR A 160 12.85 3.03 -10.72
CA THR A 160 13.81 3.81 -9.95
C THR A 160 15.20 3.21 -10.04
N ARG A 161 16.21 4.08 -9.95
CA ARG A 161 17.62 3.70 -9.82
C ARG A 161 18.10 4.00 -8.40
N LEU A 162 18.86 3.08 -7.82
CA LEU A 162 19.58 3.29 -6.56
C LEU A 162 20.74 4.26 -6.81
N LEU A 163 20.76 5.38 -6.09
CA LEU A 163 21.82 6.40 -6.19
C LEU A 163 22.77 6.37 -5.00
N ASP A 164 22.29 5.93 -3.84
CA ASP A 164 23.11 5.84 -2.62
C ASP A 164 22.71 4.61 -1.80
N GLU A 165 23.68 3.74 -1.52
CA GLU A 165 23.45 2.48 -0.80
C GLU A 165 23.27 2.69 0.71
N GLY A 166 23.92 3.69 1.31
CA GLY A 166 23.83 3.94 2.74
C GLY A 166 22.45 4.43 3.18
N SER A 167 21.91 5.41 2.47
CA SER A 167 20.57 5.97 2.67
C SER A 167 19.48 5.23 1.89
N GLN A 168 19.84 4.23 1.09
CA GLN A 168 18.91 3.54 0.17
C GLN A 168 18.15 4.52 -0.75
N THR A 169 18.76 5.66 -1.10
CA THR A 169 18.11 6.70 -1.89
C THR A 169 17.93 6.25 -3.33
N ARG A 170 16.69 6.32 -3.81
CA ARG A 170 16.27 5.90 -5.13
C ARG A 170 15.55 7.04 -5.83
N VAL A 171 15.87 7.23 -7.11
CA VAL A 171 15.28 8.29 -7.95
C VAL A 171 14.82 7.68 -9.27
N GLY A 172 13.67 8.14 -9.77
CA GLY A 172 13.20 7.72 -11.08
C GLY A 172 11.84 8.29 -11.44
N LEU A 173 11.05 7.50 -12.15
CA LEU A 173 9.76 7.91 -12.70
C LEU A 173 8.61 7.13 -12.04
N GLU A 174 7.47 7.79 -11.92
CA GLU A 174 6.20 7.21 -11.47
C GLU A 174 5.11 7.46 -12.50
N GLY A 175 4.37 6.42 -12.84
CA GLY A 175 3.14 6.46 -13.60
C GLY A 175 1.96 5.97 -12.76
N ILE A 176 0.84 6.67 -12.80
CA ILE A 176 -0.39 6.31 -12.09
C ILE A 176 -1.55 6.34 -13.07
N LEU A 177 -2.37 5.29 -13.06
CA LEU A 177 -3.67 5.23 -13.71
C LEU A 177 -4.71 4.95 -12.65
N GLN A 178 -5.75 5.77 -12.57
CA GLN A 178 -6.88 5.51 -11.68
C GLN A 178 -8.19 5.93 -12.31
N GLY A 179 -9.28 5.41 -11.78
CA GLY A 179 -10.60 5.76 -12.25
C GLY A 179 -11.66 4.82 -11.72
N ASP A 180 -12.83 5.00 -12.31
CA ASP A 180 -14.02 4.20 -12.15
C ASP A 180 -14.86 4.38 -13.44
N PRO A 181 -16.09 3.85 -13.54
CA PRO A 181 -16.91 4.05 -14.73
C PRO A 181 -17.25 5.52 -15.07
N THR A 182 -17.07 6.45 -14.14
CA THR A 182 -17.40 7.88 -14.29
C THR A 182 -16.21 8.74 -14.68
N TYR A 183 -14.98 8.37 -14.31
CA TYR A 183 -13.78 9.11 -14.70
C TYR A 183 -12.53 8.25 -14.86
N LYS A 184 -11.60 8.73 -15.68
CA LYS A 184 -10.25 8.17 -15.83
C LYS A 184 -9.20 9.26 -15.73
N ARG A 185 -8.19 9.02 -14.90
CA ARG A 185 -7.06 9.92 -14.65
C ARG A 185 -5.74 9.19 -14.82
N GLY A 186 -4.84 9.77 -15.61
CA GLY A 186 -3.44 9.37 -15.71
C GLY A 186 -2.53 10.40 -15.08
N SER A 187 -1.44 9.96 -14.46
CA SER A 187 -0.41 10.85 -13.91
C SER A 187 0.98 10.31 -14.27
N LEU A 188 1.90 11.23 -14.54
CA LEU A 188 3.31 10.93 -14.79
C LEU A 188 4.17 11.95 -14.03
N GLY A 189 5.20 11.47 -13.34
CA GLY A 189 6.06 12.33 -12.53
C GLY A 189 7.42 11.74 -12.22
N GLY A 190 8.26 12.56 -11.60
CA GLY A 190 9.48 12.12 -10.93
C GLY A 190 9.16 11.58 -9.55
N HIS A 191 9.94 10.60 -9.10
CA HIS A 191 9.78 9.93 -7.83
C HIS A 191 11.12 9.82 -7.11
N VAL A 192 11.11 10.06 -5.81
CA VAL A 192 12.25 9.88 -4.91
C VAL A 192 11.80 9.09 -3.69
N SER A 193 12.62 8.13 -3.26
CA SER A 193 12.45 7.48 -1.96
C SER A 193 13.80 7.35 -1.25
N THR A 194 13.79 7.37 0.07
CA THR A 194 15.01 7.30 0.90
C THR A 194 14.70 6.73 2.28
N ALA A 195 15.67 6.08 2.90
CA ALA A 195 15.57 5.66 4.29
C ALA A 195 15.64 6.88 5.21
N LEU A 196 14.74 6.94 6.20
CA LEU A 196 14.70 7.99 7.22
C LEU A 196 15.34 7.53 8.55
N GLY A 197 15.85 6.29 8.59
CA GLY A 197 16.39 5.63 9.79
C GLY A 197 15.34 4.82 10.56
N SER A 198 15.79 3.95 11.47
CA SER A 198 14.89 3.11 12.31
C SER A 198 13.81 2.34 11.53
N ASN A 199 14.19 1.76 10.39
CA ASN A 199 13.32 1.02 9.46
C ASN A 199 12.23 1.88 8.79
N TRP A 200 12.31 3.21 8.87
CA TRP A 200 11.42 4.11 8.14
C TRP A 200 11.94 4.40 6.74
N GLN A 201 11.01 4.46 5.80
CA GLN A 201 11.23 4.94 4.44
C GLN A 201 10.27 6.08 4.14
N GLY A 202 10.81 7.16 3.55
CA GLY A 202 10.04 8.28 3.02
C GLY A 202 10.04 8.26 1.50
N GLN A 203 8.97 8.75 0.90
CA GLN A 203 8.87 8.91 -0.54
C GLN A 203 8.09 10.17 -0.93
N VAL A 204 8.48 10.76 -2.07
CA VAL A 204 7.85 11.93 -2.67
C VAL A 204 7.75 11.72 -4.17
N SER A 205 6.63 12.11 -4.76
CA SER A 205 6.49 12.22 -6.21
C SER A 205 5.96 13.60 -6.59
N ILE A 206 6.41 14.13 -7.72
CA ILE A 206 5.89 15.37 -8.32
C ILE A 206 5.75 15.19 -9.83
N GLY A 207 4.70 15.76 -10.43
CA GLY A 207 4.50 15.62 -11.87
C GLY A 207 3.24 16.29 -12.37
N ALA A 208 2.66 15.73 -13.43
CA ALA A 208 1.42 16.19 -14.03
C ALA A 208 0.39 15.06 -14.10
N SER A 209 -0.88 15.41 -13.88
CA SER A 209 -2.04 14.54 -13.99
C SER A 209 -2.99 15.06 -15.06
N GLU A 210 -3.44 14.17 -15.93
CA GLU A 210 -4.45 14.43 -16.95
C GLU A 210 -5.69 13.58 -16.67
N GLN A 211 -6.86 14.20 -16.78
CA GLN A 211 -8.16 13.53 -16.77
C GLN A 211 -8.79 13.74 -18.14
N ALA A 212 -9.41 12.71 -18.70
CA ALA A 212 -9.96 12.75 -20.06
C ALA A 212 -10.83 14.00 -20.28
N GLY A 213 -10.51 14.77 -21.33
CA GLY A 213 -11.20 16.02 -21.67
C GLY A 213 -10.77 17.25 -20.86
N ARG A 214 -9.67 17.20 -20.10
CA ARG A 214 -9.16 18.32 -19.28
C ARG A 214 -7.66 18.53 -19.49
N LYS A 215 -7.21 19.78 -19.28
CA LYS A 215 -5.78 20.12 -19.31
C LYS A 215 -5.05 19.43 -18.16
N ALA A 216 -3.81 19.01 -18.42
CA ALA A 216 -2.93 18.49 -17.40
C ALA A 216 -2.72 19.50 -16.26
N LYS A 217 -2.69 19.01 -15.03
CA LYS A 217 -2.48 19.81 -13.82
C LYS A 217 -1.30 19.26 -13.01
N PRO A 218 -0.54 20.12 -12.30
CA PRO A 218 0.50 19.63 -11.42
C PRO A 218 -0.09 18.74 -10.32
N TYR A 219 0.65 17.70 -9.94
CA TYR A 219 0.37 16.91 -8.75
C TYR A 219 1.63 16.72 -7.91
N ALA A 220 1.42 16.51 -6.62
CA ALA A 220 2.45 16.09 -5.69
C ALA A 220 1.89 15.00 -4.77
N SER A 221 2.74 14.07 -4.35
CA SER A 221 2.41 13.07 -3.35
C SER A 221 3.57 12.83 -2.39
N LEU A 222 3.24 12.40 -1.19
CA LEU A 222 4.17 12.01 -0.14
C LEU A 222 3.69 10.70 0.48
N GLY A 223 4.63 9.89 0.93
CA GLY A 223 4.36 8.64 1.61
C GLY A 223 5.45 8.29 2.59
N ILE A 224 5.08 7.51 3.59
CA ILE A 224 5.97 7.02 4.62
C ILE A 224 5.58 5.58 4.97
N SER A 225 6.58 4.73 5.21
CA SER A 225 6.37 3.36 5.68
C SER A 225 7.41 2.98 6.72
N ARG A 226 7.06 2.01 7.58
CA ARG A 226 7.97 1.44 8.58
C ARG A 226 7.79 -0.07 8.66
N VAL A 227 8.90 -0.79 8.64
CA VAL A 227 8.96 -2.22 8.95
C VAL A 227 9.21 -2.42 10.45
N PHE A 228 8.50 -3.36 11.08
CA PHE A 228 8.60 -3.67 12.52
C PHE A 228 8.39 -5.15 12.83
#